data_AF-A0A0F8X6M0-F1
#
_entry.id   AF-A0A0F8X6M0-F1
#
_cell.length_a   1.000
_cell.length_b   1.000
_cell.length_c   1.000
_cell.angle_alpha   90.00
_cell.angle_beta   90.00
_cell.angle_gamma   90.00
#
_symmetry.space_group_name_H-M   'P 1'
#
loop_
_entity.id
_entity.type
_entity.pdbx_description
1 polymer ?
#
loop_
_entity_poly.entity_id
_entity_poly.type
_entity_poly.pdbx_seq_one_letter_code
_entity_poly.pdbx_strand_id
1 'polypeptide(L)'
;MVGLASAAGLVGFLSEPDSELRVFALKTLDSQIDLLWTEVVDAIPQIEALYEDESFPERGLAALVAAKVYYHLQEYNESMVFALGAGKLFELDNGGEFEETII
;
A
#
# COMPACT_ATOMS: atom_id res chain seq x y z
N MET A 1 23.39 -11.78 2.80
CA MET A 1 23.36 -10.67 1.84
C MET A 1 21.91 -10.21 1.79
N VAL A 2 21.51 -9.35 2.73
CA VAL A 2 20.16 -8.76 2.74
C VAL A 2 20.28 -7.53 1.85
N GLY A 3 19.97 -7.70 0.57
CA GLY A 3 19.82 -6.54 -0.30
C GLY A 3 18.71 -5.70 0.32
N LEU A 4 19.03 -4.47 0.75
CA LEU A 4 18.03 -3.44 0.94
C LEU A 4 17.25 -3.37 -0.37
N ALA A 5 16.08 -4.01 -0.42
CA ALA A 5 15.16 -3.80 -1.52
C ALA A 5 14.69 -2.34 -1.36
N SER A 6 15.41 -1.41 -2.00
CA SER A 6 14.99 -0.01 -2.06
C SER A 6 13.60 0.01 -2.66
N ALA A 7 12.72 0.83 -2.08
CA ALA A 7 11.36 0.93 -2.57
C ALA A 7 11.34 1.36 -4.04
N ALA A 8 12.36 2.08 -4.51
CA ALA A 8 12.50 2.47 -5.93
C ALA A 8 12.40 1.29 -6.90
N GLY A 9 12.93 0.11 -6.54
CA GLY A 9 12.81 -1.09 -7.38
C GLY A 9 11.38 -1.64 -7.40
N LEU A 10 10.70 -1.64 -6.25
CA LEU A 10 9.31 -2.10 -6.12
C LEU A 10 8.34 -1.12 -6.79
N VAL A 11 8.55 0.19 -6.62
CA VAL A 11 7.81 1.26 -7.29
C VAL A 11 7.98 1.16 -8.81
N GLY A 12 9.18 0.82 -9.29
CA GLY A 12 9.42 0.52 -10.71
C GLY A 12 8.48 -0.57 -11.24
N PHE A 13 8.28 -1.66 -10.48
CA PHE A 13 7.36 -2.72 -10.86
C PHE A 13 5.89 -2.31 -10.86
N LEU A 14 5.49 -1.28 -10.09
CA LEU A 14 4.12 -0.73 -10.16
C LEU A 14 3.81 -0.12 -11.53
N SER A 15 4.83 0.37 -12.24
CA SER A 15 4.70 0.98 -13.56
C SER A 15 4.70 -0.04 -14.71
N GLU A 16 5.10 -1.29 -14.46
CA GLU A 16 5.13 -2.34 -15.49
C GLU A 16 3.71 -2.73 -15.95
N PRO A 17 3.49 -3.17 -17.19
CA PRO A 17 2.16 -3.55 -17.68
C PRO A 17 1.63 -4.87 -17.09
N ASP A 18 2.51 -5.67 -16.48
CA ASP A 18 2.21 -7.00 -15.96
C ASP A 18 1.52 -6.91 -14.58
N SER A 19 0.30 -7.44 -14.48
CA SER A 19 -0.47 -7.39 -13.23
C SER A 19 0.13 -8.26 -12.13
N GLU A 20 0.79 -9.38 -12.45
CA GLU A 20 1.42 -10.24 -11.45
C GLU A 20 2.62 -9.53 -10.81
N LEU A 21 3.41 -8.79 -11.60
CA LEU A 21 4.51 -7.98 -11.08
C LEU A 21 4.03 -6.86 -10.16
N ARG A 22 2.96 -6.16 -10.54
CA ARG A 22 2.34 -5.12 -9.69
C ARG A 22 1.84 -5.68 -8.37
N VAL A 23 1.18 -6.85 -8.40
CA VAL A 23 0.70 -7.53 -7.20
C VAL A 23 1.87 -7.94 -6.31
N PHE A 24 2.93 -8.50 -6.87
CA PHE A 24 4.14 -8.86 -6.13
C PHE A 24 4.77 -7.64 -5.46
N ALA A 25 4.86 -6.53 -6.18
CA ALA A 25 5.36 -5.27 -5.66
C ALA A 25 4.52 -4.77 -4.49
N LEU A 26 3.19 -4.70 -4.65
CA LEU A 26 2.26 -4.28 -3.60
C LEU A 26 2.35 -5.16 -2.34
N LYS A 27 2.43 -6.49 -2.49
CA LYS A 27 2.59 -7.41 -1.35
C LYS A 27 3.90 -7.18 -0.60
N THR A 28 4.97 -6.93 -1.35
CA THR A 28 6.28 -6.68 -0.76
C THR A 28 6.32 -5.32 -0.06
N LEU A 29 5.70 -4.30 -0.67
CA LEU A 29 5.53 -2.97 -0.09
C LEU A 29 4.74 -3.03 1.21
N ASP A 30 3.58 -3.69 1.21
CA ASP A 30 2.74 -3.85 2.40
C ASP A 30 3.51 -4.44 3.60
N SER A 31 4.34 -5.47 3.34
CA SER A 31 5.13 -6.13 4.39
C SER A 31 6.28 -5.30 4.97
N GLN A 32 6.73 -4.26 4.26
CA GLN A 32 7.89 -3.44 4.62
C GLN A 32 7.56 -1.94 4.68
N ILE A 33 6.26 -1.59 4.69
CA ILE A 33 5.83 -0.21 4.53
C ILE A 33 6.31 0.67 5.69
N ASP A 34 6.42 0.12 6.90
CA ASP A 34 6.91 0.84 8.08
C ASP A 34 8.36 1.33 7.92
N LEU A 35 9.15 0.67 7.07
CA LEU A 35 10.53 1.04 6.78
C LEU A 35 10.65 1.86 5.49
N LEU A 36 9.79 1.56 4.51
CA LEU A 36 9.89 2.09 3.14
C LEU A 36 8.93 3.23 2.85
N TRP A 37 8.04 3.62 3.78
CA TRP A 37 6.99 4.60 3.53
C TRP A 37 7.54 5.89 2.93
N THR A 38 8.69 6.38 3.39
CA THR A 38 9.33 7.63 2.91
C THR A 38 9.67 7.58 1.42
N GLU A 39 10.09 6.43 0.91
CA GLU A 39 10.38 6.23 -0.52
C GLU A 39 9.09 5.96 -1.32
N VAL A 40 8.03 5.48 -0.67
CA VAL A 40 6.74 5.16 -1.31
C VAL A 40 5.81 6.38 -1.38
N VAL A 41 6.04 7.43 -0.58
CA VAL A 41 5.25 8.68 -0.62
C VAL A 41 5.13 9.23 -2.05
N ASP A 42 6.25 9.28 -2.77
CA ASP A 42 6.28 9.79 -4.15
C ASP A 42 5.50 8.90 -5.14
N ALA A 43 5.25 7.65 -4.77
CA ALA A 43 4.54 6.66 -5.57
C ALA A 43 3.05 6.53 -5.21
N ILE A 44 2.55 7.26 -4.20
CA ILE A 44 1.12 7.24 -3.81
C ILE A 44 0.19 7.42 -5.01
N PRO A 45 0.38 8.41 -5.91
CA PRO A 45 -0.54 8.60 -7.04
C PRO A 45 -0.61 7.39 -7.98
N GLN A 46 0.48 6.62 -8.08
CA GLN A 46 0.50 5.39 -8.87
C GLN A 46 -0.29 4.27 -8.18
N ILE A 47 -0.16 4.16 -6.86
CA ILE A 47 -0.90 3.19 -6.05
C ILE A 47 -2.40 3.51 -6.08
N GLU A 48 -2.77 4.79 -5.99
CA GLU A 48 -4.16 5.25 -6.12
C GLU A 48 -4.73 4.89 -7.50
N ALA A 49 -3.98 5.11 -8.58
CA ALA A 49 -4.40 4.72 -9.92
C ALA A 49 -4.65 3.20 -10.05
N LEU A 50 -3.87 2.37 -9.34
CA LEU A 50 -4.09 0.91 -9.28
C LEU A 50 -5.33 0.53 -8.46
N TYR A 51 -5.67 1.31 -7.44
CA TYR A 51 -6.89 1.13 -6.67
C TYR A 51 -8.14 1.54 -7.49
N GLU A 52 -8.05 2.62 -8.25
CA GLU A 52 -9.14 3.11 -9.11
C GLU A 52 -9.38 2.20 -10.32
N ASP A 53 -8.40 1.41 -10.75
CA ASP A 53 -8.56 0.43 -11.82
C ASP A 53 -9.41 -0.77 -11.37
N GLU A 54 -10.67 -0.79 -11.81
CA GLU A 54 -11.59 -1.90 -11.53
C GLU A 54 -11.20 -3.22 -12.18
N SER A 55 -10.33 -3.20 -13.19
CA SER A 55 -9.82 -4.42 -13.85
C SER A 55 -8.66 -5.04 -13.07
N PHE A 56 -8.09 -4.32 -12.11
CA PHE A 56 -6.95 -4.80 -11.34
C PHE A 56 -7.42 -5.77 -10.24
N PRO A 57 -6.92 -7.02 -10.22
CA PRO A 57 -7.46 -8.07 -9.36
C PRO A 57 -7.24 -7.81 -7.85
N GLU A 58 -6.17 -7.08 -7.49
CA GLU A 58 -5.77 -6.84 -6.10
C GLU A 58 -5.87 -5.35 -5.75
N ARG A 59 -6.89 -4.65 -6.29
CA ARG A 59 -7.10 -3.21 -6.00
C ARG A 59 -7.23 -2.91 -4.51
N GLY A 60 -7.82 -3.84 -3.75
CA GLY A 60 -7.93 -3.70 -2.29
C GLY A 60 -6.56 -3.67 -1.59
N LEU A 61 -5.57 -4.37 -2.13
CA LEU A 61 -4.20 -4.35 -1.61
C LEU A 61 -3.53 -3.00 -1.90
N ALA A 62 -3.77 -2.42 -3.07
CA ALA A 62 -3.30 -1.08 -3.39
C ALA A 62 -3.87 -0.04 -2.41
N ALA A 63 -5.17 -0.12 -2.11
CA ALA A 63 -5.80 0.70 -1.08
C ALA A 63 -5.17 0.50 0.31
N LEU A 64 -4.90 -0.74 0.73
CA LEU A 64 -4.27 -0.99 2.03
C LEU A 64 -2.86 -0.38 2.12
N VAL A 65 -2.05 -0.52 1.06
CA VAL A 65 -0.70 0.07 1.02
C VAL A 65 -0.80 1.61 1.08
N ALA A 66 -1.69 2.23 0.30
CA ALA A 66 -1.91 3.67 0.36
C ALA A 66 -2.33 4.13 1.76
N ALA A 67 -3.26 3.41 2.40
CA ALA A 67 -3.72 3.70 3.75
C ALA A 67 -2.57 3.70 4.77
N LYS A 68 -1.69 2.69 4.71
CA LYS A 68 -0.54 2.60 5.61
C LYS A 68 0.47 3.73 5.36
N VAL A 69 0.67 4.16 4.12
CA VAL A 69 1.54 5.31 3.83
C VAL A 69 0.94 6.61 4.39
N TYR A 70 -0.37 6.84 4.18
CA TYR A 70 -1.06 8.01 4.74
C TYR A 70 -1.05 8.01 6.27
N TYR A 71 -1.13 6.84 6.91
CA TYR A 71 -0.95 6.70 8.36
C TYR A 71 0.41 7.21 8.82
N HIS A 72 1.50 6.81 8.14
CA HIS A 72 2.85 7.30 8.45
C HIS A 72 3.02 8.80 8.18
N LEU A 73 2.27 9.35 7.22
CA LEU A 73 2.19 10.79 6.97
C LEU A 73 1.34 11.56 7.99
N GLN A 74 0.68 10.85 8.92
CA GLN A 74 -0.28 11.42 9.89
C GLN A 74 -1.53 12.03 9.24
N GLU A 75 -1.80 11.68 7.98
CA GLU A 75 -3.01 12.05 7.25
C GLU A 75 -4.07 10.96 7.51
N TYR A 76 -4.57 10.92 8.75
CA TYR A 76 -5.43 9.83 9.22
C TYR A 76 -6.79 9.75 8.51
N ASN A 77 -7.33 10.88 8.02
CA ASN A 77 -8.62 10.88 7.32
C ASN A 77 -8.50 10.14 5.99
N GLU A 78 -7.48 10.47 5.20
CA GLU A 78 -7.13 9.83 3.94
C GLU A 78 -6.79 8.36 4.18
N SER A 79 -5.99 8.07 5.21
CA SER A 79 -5.69 6.71 5.62
C SER A 79 -6.95 5.89 5.89
N MET A 80 -7.92 6.44 6.64
CA MET A 80 -9.19 5.77 6.93
C MET A 80 -10.01 5.51 5.66
N VAL A 81 -10.09 6.48 4.75
CA VAL A 81 -10.83 6.32 3.49
C VAL A 81 -10.27 5.16 2.67
N PHE A 82 -8.94 5.08 2.53
CA PHE A 82 -8.29 3.99 1.81
C PHE A 82 -8.37 2.66 2.56
N ALA A 83 -8.24 2.66 3.89
CA ALA A 83 -8.37 1.45 4.71
C ALA A 83 -9.77 0.82 4.56
N LEU A 84 -10.83 1.62 4.56
CA LEU A 84 -12.19 1.16 4.29
C LEU A 84 -12.33 0.67 2.84
N GLY A 85 -11.64 1.29 1.88
CA GLY A 85 -11.57 0.86 0.49
C GLY A 85 -10.89 -0.49 0.27
N ALA A 86 -9.95 -0.88 1.14
CA ALA A 86 -9.30 -2.19 1.13
C ALA A 86 -10.26 -3.33 1.51
N GLY A 87 -11.40 -3.00 2.13
CA GLY A 87 -12.48 -3.92 2.43
C GLY A 87 -12.01 -5.08 3.32
N LYS A 88 -12.06 -6.31 2.80
CA LYS A 88 -11.72 -7.52 3.57
C LYS A 88 -10.23 -7.64 3.94
N LEU A 89 -9.36 -6.87 3.27
CA LEU A 89 -7.93 -6.86 3.57
C LEU A 89 -7.59 -5.98 4.78
N PHE A 90 -8.50 -5.09 5.16
CA PHE A 90 -8.37 -4.32 6.40
C PHE A 90 -9.02 -5.11 7.54
N GLU A 91 -8.21 -5.96 8.18
CA GLU A 91 -8.65 -6.81 9.29
C GLU A 91 -8.56 -6.05 10.62
N LEU A 92 -9.67 -5.48 11.08
CA LEU A 92 -9.75 -4.73 12.36
C LEU A 92 -9.34 -5.56 13.58
N ASP A 93 -9.53 -6.89 13.51
CA ASP A 93 -9.21 -7.83 14.59
C ASP A 93 -7.71 -8.16 14.69
N ASN A 94 -6.86 -7.67 13.78
CA ASN A 94 -5.42 -7.97 13.83
C ASN A 94 -4.72 -7.32 15.03
N GLY A 95 -5.34 -6.32 15.67
CA GLY A 95 -4.83 -5.68 16.89
C GLY A 95 -3.51 -4.96 16.70
N GLY A 96 -3.22 -4.48 15.48
CA GLY A 96 -2.05 -3.67 15.18
C GLY A 96 -2.29 -2.19 15.53
N GLU A 97 -1.19 -1.46 15.73
CA GLU A 97 -1.23 -0.03 16.04
C GLU A 97 -1.94 0.79 14.94
N PHE A 98 -1.78 0.36 13.68
CA PHE A 98 -2.46 0.95 12.53
C PHE A 98 -3.99 0.80 12.64
N GLU A 99 -4.48 -0.41 12.88
CA GLU A 99 -5.90 -0.69 13.02
C GLU A 99 -6.50 0.02 14.24
N GLU A 100 -5.79 0.04 15.38
CA GLU A 100 -6.25 0.73 16.59
C GLU A 100 -6.32 2.26 16.43
N THR A 101 -5.44 2.85 15.62
CA THR A 101 -5.36 4.31 15.45
C THR A 101 -6.35 4.84 14.41
N ILE A 102 -6.70 4.03 13.41
CA ILE A 102 -7.57 4.45 12.30
C ILE A 102 -9.07 4.29 12.63
N ILE A 103 -9.44 3.56 13.67
CA ILE A 103 -10.85 3.30 14.10
C ILE A 103 -11.39 4.38 15.05
#